data_AF-A0A3A0FXM0-F1
#
_entry.id   AF-A0A3A0FXM0-F1
#
_cell.length_a   1.000
_cell.length_b   1.000
_cell.length_c   1.000
_cell.angle_alpha   90.00
_cell.angle_beta   90.00
_cell.angle_gamma   90.00
#
_symmetry.space_group_name_H-M   'P 1'
#
loop_
_entity.id
_entity.type
_entity.pdbx_description
1 polymer ?
#
loop_
_entity_poly.entity_id
_entity_poly.type
_entity_poly.pdbx_seq_one_letter_code
_entity_poly.pdbx_strand_id
1 'polypeptide(L)'
;MARIAIREGALAPEPDAFVVSAALAQPVSEESLRAAFAAALADANARGARLVLAPALGAGALPLQRCAELLFAEAQQHLDGPTCVEEIRFVVAGEPAYRVFESVQDAARIAAQMARLQRR
;
A
#
# COMPACT_ATOMS: atom_id res chain seq x y z
N MET A 1 11.58 10.57 -7.17
CA MET A 1 11.89 9.40 -6.32
C MET A 1 10.54 8.88 -5.84
N ALA A 2 10.23 7.60 -6.06
CA ALA A 2 8.92 7.07 -5.69
C ALA A 2 8.74 7.05 -4.17
N ARG A 3 7.52 7.27 -3.68
CA ARG A 3 7.24 7.33 -2.24
C ARG A 3 5.94 6.63 -1.85
N ILE A 4 5.88 6.21 -0.59
CA ILE A 4 4.66 5.72 0.04
C ILE A 4 4.22 6.73 1.10
N ALA A 5 2.96 7.17 1.04
CA ALA A 5 2.38 8.13 1.97
C ALA A 5 1.13 7.55 2.65
N ILE A 6 0.77 8.08 3.81
CA ILE A 6 -0.46 7.74 4.53
C ILE A 6 -1.24 9.03 4.76
N ARG A 7 -2.55 8.99 4.60
CA ARG A 7 -3.47 10.10 4.86
C ARG A 7 -4.69 9.57 5.61
N GLU A 8 -5.06 10.24 6.69
CA GLU A 8 -6.36 10.02 7.30
C GLU A 8 -7.46 10.67 6.44
N GLY A 9 -8.55 9.94 6.20
CA GLY A 9 -9.74 10.48 5.56
C GLY A 9 -10.54 9.46 4.77
N ALA A 10 -11.55 9.95 4.06
CA ALA A 10 -12.29 9.15 3.09
C ALA A 10 -11.50 9.05 1.77
N LEU A 11 -11.45 7.86 1.19
CA LEU A 11 -10.91 7.66 -0.14
C LEU A 11 -11.80 8.41 -1.14
N ALA A 12 -11.24 9.43 -1.78
CA ALA A 12 -11.90 10.22 -2.80
C ALA A 12 -11.05 10.19 -4.08
N PRO A 13 -11.68 10.16 -5.27
CA PRO A 13 -10.95 10.27 -6.52
C PRO A 13 -10.26 11.64 -6.60
N GLU A 14 -8.98 11.62 -6.93
CA GLU A 14 -8.20 12.81 -7.26
C GLU A 14 -7.94 12.81 -8.78
N PRO A 15 -7.84 13.99 -9.43
CA PRO A 15 -7.45 14.06 -10.84
C PRO A 15 -6.15 13.29 -11.08
N ASP A 16 -6.11 12.51 -12.16
CA ASP A 16 -4.94 11.73 -12.59
C ASP A 16 -4.45 10.66 -11.58
N ALA A 17 -5.27 10.34 -10.58
CA ALA A 17 -4.99 9.27 -9.63
C ALA A 17 -5.72 7.97 -9.99
N PHE A 18 -5.00 6.86 -9.92
CA PHE A 18 -5.61 5.54 -9.94
C PHE A 18 -6.14 5.19 -8.56
N VAL A 19 -7.46 5.01 -8.44
CA VAL A 19 -8.08 4.57 -7.18
C VAL A 19 -8.15 3.06 -7.17
N VAL A 20 -7.52 2.44 -6.17
CA VAL A 20 -7.54 0.98 -6.03
C VAL A 20 -8.94 0.52 -5.63
N SER A 21 -9.58 -0.17 -6.57
CA SER A 21 -10.77 -0.98 -6.35
C SER A 21 -10.39 -2.44 -6.56
N ALA A 22 -10.00 -3.13 -5.48
CA ALA A 22 -9.60 -4.54 -5.55
C ALA A 22 -10.77 -5.45 -5.18
N ALA A 23 -11.13 -6.36 -6.08
CA ALA A 23 -12.04 -7.46 -5.78
C ALA A 23 -11.27 -8.54 -5.00
N LEU A 24 -11.54 -8.66 -3.69
CA LEU A 24 -10.92 -9.68 -2.86
C LEU A 24 -11.69 -10.99 -2.98
N ALA A 25 -10.96 -12.09 -3.26
CA ALA A 25 -11.52 -13.43 -3.19
C ALA A 25 -12.09 -13.70 -1.79
N GLN A 26 -13.14 -14.53 -1.71
CA GLN A 26 -13.78 -14.92 -0.47
C GLN A 26 -13.57 -16.42 -0.20
N PRO A 27 -13.14 -16.82 1.01
CA PRO A 27 -12.76 -15.96 2.13
C PRO A 27 -11.46 -15.17 1.85
N VAL A 28 -11.33 -13.98 2.44
CA VAL A 28 -10.11 -13.17 2.30
C VAL A 28 -8.96 -13.85 3.05
N SER A 29 -7.89 -14.17 2.31
CA SER A 29 -6.61 -14.64 2.85
C SER A 29 -5.50 -13.63 2.58
N GLU A 30 -4.37 -13.75 3.28
CA GLU A 30 -3.18 -12.92 3.02
C GLU A 30 -2.72 -13.02 1.56
N GLU A 31 -2.74 -14.23 0.99
CA GLU A 31 -2.39 -14.48 -0.41
C GLU A 31 -3.33 -13.75 -1.36
N SER A 32 -4.65 -13.84 -1.12
CA SER A 32 -5.64 -13.15 -1.96
C SER A 32 -5.51 -11.63 -1.87
N LEU A 33 -5.17 -11.09 -0.70
CA LEU A 33 -4.94 -9.67 -0.49
C LEU A 33 -3.70 -9.18 -1.25
N ARG A 34 -2.58 -9.91 -1.13
CA ARG A 34 -1.35 -9.61 -1.88
C ARG A 34 -1.60 -9.64 -3.38
N ALA A 35 -2.20 -10.72 -3.88
CA ALA A 35 -2.45 -10.89 -5.30
C ALA A 35 -3.35 -9.78 -5.86
N ALA A 36 -4.44 -9.44 -5.16
CA ALA A 36 -5.36 -8.41 -5.60
C ALA A 36 -4.73 -7.01 -5.59
N PHE A 37 -3.90 -6.70 -4.59
CA PHE A 37 -3.23 -5.41 -4.51
C PHE A 37 -2.10 -5.28 -5.55
N ALA A 38 -1.29 -6.33 -5.73
CA ALA A 38 -0.26 -6.36 -6.77
C ALA A 38 -0.87 -6.21 -8.17
N ALA A 39 -2.01 -6.87 -8.45
CA ALA A 39 -2.74 -6.72 -9.70
C ALA A 39 -3.25 -5.28 -9.90
N ALA A 40 -3.76 -4.63 -8.86
CA ALA A 40 -4.20 -3.25 -8.93
C ALA A 40 -3.03 -2.27 -9.22
N LEU A 41 -1.86 -2.49 -8.63
CA LEU A 41 -0.66 -1.69 -8.92
C LEU A 41 -0.17 -1.92 -10.36
N ALA A 42 -0.23 -3.16 -10.86
CA ALA A 42 0.10 -3.46 -12.24
C ALA A 42 -0.86 -2.77 -13.23
N ASP A 43 -2.16 -2.74 -12.94
CA ASP A 43 -3.16 -2.03 -13.76
C ASP A 43 -2.92 -0.51 -13.72
N ALA A 44 -2.63 0.06 -12.55
CA ALA A 44 -2.28 1.47 -12.42
C ALA A 44 -1.07 1.83 -13.29
N ASN A 45 -0.01 1.02 -13.23
CA ASN A 45 1.19 1.20 -14.04
C ASN A 45 0.91 1.07 -15.55
N ALA A 46 0.13 0.07 -15.95
CA ALA A 46 -0.25 -0.13 -17.35
C ALA A 46 -1.06 1.05 -17.93
N ARG A 47 -1.79 1.76 -17.08
CA ARG A 47 -2.56 2.97 -17.44
C ARG A 47 -1.74 4.26 -17.37
N GLY A 48 -0.46 4.19 -17.00
CA GLY A 48 0.39 5.37 -16.88
C GLY A 48 0.11 6.23 -15.65
N ALA A 49 -0.54 5.68 -14.61
CA ALA A 49 -0.90 6.45 -13.42
C ALA A 49 0.34 6.73 -12.56
N ARG A 50 0.60 8.01 -12.27
CA ARG A 50 1.71 8.43 -11.40
C ARG A 50 1.35 8.39 -9.91
N LEU A 51 0.06 8.55 -9.59
CA LEU A 51 -0.47 8.52 -8.22
C LEU A 51 -1.46 7.36 -8.08
N VAL A 52 -1.27 6.55 -7.05
CA VAL A 52 -2.20 5.48 -6.65
C VAL A 52 -2.79 5.84 -5.29
N LEU A 53 -4.12 5.81 -5.17
CA LEU A 53 -4.84 5.95 -3.91
C LEU A 53 -5.40 4.59 -3.50
N ALA A 54 -4.99 4.08 -2.34
CA ALA A 54 -5.40 2.77 -1.85
C ALA A 54 -6.07 2.88 -0.48
N PRO A 55 -7.21 2.19 -0.24
CA PRO A 55 -7.77 2.09 1.10
C PRO A 55 -7.00 1.09 1.96
N ALA A 56 -7.38 0.94 3.23
CA ALA A 56 -6.97 -0.18 4.07
C ALA A 56 -7.61 -1.50 3.61
N LEU A 57 -7.17 -2.02 2.45
CA LEU A 57 -7.70 -3.26 1.88
C LEU A 57 -7.57 -4.44 2.84
N GLY A 58 -8.60 -5.31 2.85
CA GLY A 58 -8.67 -6.48 3.74
C GLY A 58 -9.01 -6.15 5.19
N ALA A 59 -9.10 -4.86 5.58
CA ALA A 59 -9.56 -4.45 6.90
C ALA A 59 -10.97 -5.00 7.18
N GLY A 60 -11.15 -5.61 8.36
CA GLY A 60 -12.39 -6.29 8.76
C GLY A 60 -12.42 -7.78 8.42
N ALA A 61 -11.57 -8.27 7.52
CA ALA A 61 -11.41 -9.70 7.22
C ALA A 61 -10.10 -10.29 7.79
N LEU A 62 -9.05 -9.46 7.92
CA LEU A 62 -7.79 -9.80 8.56
C LEU A 62 -7.43 -8.74 9.62
N PRO A 63 -6.51 -9.04 10.56
CA PRO A 63 -6.01 -8.03 11.51
C PRO A 63 -5.43 -6.82 10.78
N LEU A 64 -5.82 -5.61 11.17
CA LEU A 64 -5.48 -4.38 10.45
C LEU A 64 -3.96 -4.17 10.30
N GLN A 65 -3.19 -4.46 11.36
CA GLN A 65 -1.73 -4.42 11.31
C GLN A 65 -1.18 -5.35 10.24
N ARG A 66 -1.74 -6.56 10.14
CA ARG A 66 -1.31 -7.54 9.14
C ARG A 66 -1.65 -7.05 7.73
N CYS A 67 -2.84 -6.49 7.51
CA CYS A 67 -3.16 -5.86 6.22
C CYS A 67 -2.15 -4.78 5.85
N ALA A 68 -1.82 -3.88 6.77
CA ALA A 68 -0.84 -2.82 6.53
C ALA A 68 0.53 -3.41 6.14
N GLU A 69 1.06 -4.39 6.89
CA GLU A 69 2.34 -5.05 6.58
C GLU A 69 2.36 -5.65 5.16
N LEU A 70 1.29 -6.36 4.78
CA LEU A 70 1.15 -6.96 3.46
C LEU A 70 1.13 -5.88 2.37
N LEU A 71 0.31 -4.85 2.54
CA LEU A 71 0.16 -3.76 1.57
C LEU A 71 1.45 -2.94 1.41
N PHE A 72 2.17 -2.65 2.50
CA PHE A 72 3.46 -1.96 2.42
C PHE A 72 4.52 -2.82 1.72
N ALA A 73 4.56 -4.12 1.98
CA ALA A 73 5.50 -5.03 1.31
C ALA A 73 5.28 -5.04 -0.21
N GLU A 74 4.03 -5.19 -0.66
CA GLU A 74 3.70 -5.18 -2.08
C GLU A 74 3.93 -3.80 -2.73
N ALA A 75 3.59 -2.71 -2.03
CA ALA A 75 3.86 -1.36 -2.50
C ALA A 75 5.37 -1.12 -2.69
N GLN A 76 6.18 -1.51 -1.72
CA GLN A 76 7.63 -1.37 -1.82
C GLN A 76 8.19 -2.22 -2.95
N GLN A 77 7.76 -3.48 -3.07
CA GLN A 77 8.19 -4.38 -4.14
C GLN A 77 7.84 -3.81 -5.52
N HIS A 78 6.66 -3.20 -5.68
CA HIS A 78 6.26 -2.57 -6.93
C HIS A 78 7.12 -1.35 -7.26
N LEU A 79 7.40 -0.49 -6.28
CA LEU A 79 8.20 0.73 -6.46
C LEU A 79 9.70 0.46 -6.65
N ASP A 80 10.21 -0.67 -6.17
CA ASP A 80 11.58 -1.13 -6.41
C ASP A 80 11.76 -1.72 -7.82
N GLY A 81 10.67 -2.02 -8.52
CA GLY A 81 10.66 -2.53 -9.88
C GLY A 81 10.49 -1.45 -10.96
N PRO A 82 10.44 -1.84 -12.25
CA PRO A 82 10.11 -0.92 -13.34
C PRO A 82 8.64 -0.48 -13.25
N THR A 83 8.42 0.79 -12.91
CA THR A 83 7.08 1.37 -12.81
C THR A 83 7.09 2.87 -13.14
N CYS A 84 5.98 3.38 -13.64
CA CYS A 84 5.72 4.81 -13.78
C CYS A 84 5.04 5.43 -12.54
N VAL A 85 4.66 4.60 -11.56
CA VAL A 85 4.06 5.06 -10.31
C VAL A 85 5.10 5.80 -9.48
N GLU A 86 4.79 7.03 -9.09
CA GLU A 86 5.65 7.90 -8.29
C GLU A 86 5.18 8.00 -6.84
N GLU A 87 3.89 7.79 -6.58
CA GLU A 87 3.33 7.81 -5.24
C GLU A 87 2.24 6.75 -5.06
N ILE A 88 2.35 5.98 -3.98
CA ILE A 88 1.26 5.16 -3.45
C ILE A 88 0.82 5.79 -2.13
N ARG A 89 -0.42 6.27 -2.07
CA ARG A 89 -1.01 6.90 -0.89
C ARG A 89 -2.08 6.00 -0.30
N PHE A 90 -1.85 5.53 0.91
CA PHE A 90 -2.87 4.85 1.70
C PHE A 90 -3.80 5.89 2.33
N VAL A 91 -5.07 5.89 1.93
CA VAL A 91 -6.12 6.74 2.51
C VAL A 91 -6.95 5.89 3.45
N VAL A 92 -6.79 6.12 4.75
CA VAL A 92 -7.36 5.26 5.79
C VAL A 92 -8.36 6.04 6.64
N ALA A 93 -9.49 5.41 6.94
CA ALA A 93 -10.58 6.05 7.68
C ALA A 93 -10.33 5.93 9.19
N GLY A 94 -10.18 7.09 9.84
CA GLY A 94 -10.11 7.21 11.29
C GLY A 94 -8.71 7.04 11.88
N GLU A 95 -8.46 7.84 12.90
CA GLU A 95 -7.20 7.90 13.65
C GLU A 95 -6.64 6.53 14.09
N PRO A 96 -7.43 5.56 14.59
CA PRO A 96 -6.88 4.26 14.96
C PRO A 96 -6.24 3.52 13.79
N ALA A 97 -6.85 3.58 12.59
CA ALA A 97 -6.29 2.95 11.40
C ALA A 97 -5.07 3.70 10.88
N TYR A 98 -5.13 5.04 10.92
CA TYR A 98 -3.99 5.89 10.60
C TYR A 98 -2.77 5.53 11.45
N ARG A 99 -2.92 5.42 12.77
CA ARG A 99 -1.83 5.07 13.69
C ARG A 99 -1.23 3.69 13.45
N VAL A 100 -2.05 2.71 13.08
CA VAL A 100 -1.56 1.37 12.73
C VAL A 100 -0.71 1.43 11.45
N PHE A 101 -1.19 2.12 10.41
CA PHE A 101 -0.43 2.27 9.17
C PHE A 101 0.87 3.05 9.39
N GLU A 102 0.83 4.13 10.19
CA GLU A 102 2.00 4.94 10.55
C GLU A 102 3.04 4.09 11.28
N SER A 103 2.63 3.32 12.28
CA SER A 103 3.52 2.44 13.06
C SER A 103 4.19 1.39 12.17
N VAL A 104 3.45 0.78 11.24
CA VAL A 104 4.00 -0.21 10.30
C VAL A 104 4.97 0.43 9.31
N GLN A 105 4.66 1.63 8.80
CA GLN A 105 5.57 2.36 7.92
C GLN A 105 6.90 2.71 8.63
N ASP A 106 6.83 3.17 9.87
CA ASP A 106 8.01 3.50 10.66
C ASP A 106 8.87 2.26 10.94
N ALA A 107 8.25 1.15 11.34
CA ALA A 107 8.94 -0.13 11.52
C ALA A 107 9.64 -0.60 10.24
N ALA A 108 8.97 -0.51 9.09
CA ALA A 108 9.53 -0.87 7.79
C ALA A 108 10.71 0.03 7.40
N ARG A 109 10.61 1.34 7.64
CA ARG A 109 11.69 2.30 7.39
C ARG A 109 12.92 2.00 8.24
N ILE A 110 12.73 1.72 9.54
CA ILE A 110 13.81 1.35 10.45
C ILE A 110 14.48 0.05 10.00
N ALA A 111 13.71 -0.98 9.67
CA ALA A 111 14.23 -2.25 9.19
C ALA A 111 15.07 -2.08 7.92
N ALA A 112 14.60 -1.28 6.96
CA ALA A 112 15.33 -0.99 5.73
C ALA A 112 16.64 -0.21 6.00
N GLN A 113 16.64 0.72 6.95
CA GLN A 113 17.84 1.45 7.36
C GLN A 113 18.87 0.51 8.02
N MET A 114 18.42 -0.36 8.93
CA MET A 114 19.29 -1.34 9.61
C MET A 114 19.91 -2.34 8.63
N ALA A 115 19.13 -2.85 7.68
CA ALA A 115 19.63 -3.76 6.65
C ALA A 115 20.72 -3.14 5.77
N ARG A 116 20.65 -1.82 5.52
CA ARG A 116 21.70 -1.08 4.79
C ARG A 116 22.97 -0.90 5.61
N LEU A 117 22.84 -0.71 6.92
CA LEU A 117 24.00 -0.60 7.83
C LEU A 117 24.75 -1.92 7.98
N GLN A 118 24.04 -3.06 7.98
CA GLN A 118 24.63 -4.40 8.11
C GLN A 118 25.34 -4.90 6.85
N ARG A 119 25.10 -4.27 5.68
CA ARG A 119 25.71 -4.63 4.39
C ARG A 119 26.96 -3.79 4.05
N ARG A 120 27.45 -3.00 4.99
CA ARG A 120 28.68 -2.21 4.91
C ARG A 120 29.76 -2.83 5.78
#